data_AF-A0A9W8PD34-F1
#
_entry.id   AF-A0A9W8PD34-F1
#
_cell.length_a   1.000
_cell.length_b   1.000
_cell.length_c   1.000
_cell.angle_alpha   90.00
_cell.angle_beta   90.00
_cell.angle_gamma   90.00
#
_symmetry.space_group_name_H-M   'P 1'
#
loop_
_entity.id
_entity.type
_entity.pdbx_description
1 polymer ?
#
loop_
_entity_poly.entity_id
_entity_poly.type
_entity_poly.pdbx_seq_one_letter_code
_entity_poly.pdbx_strand_id
1 'polypeptide(L)'
;MIFAVTGLNSSILCLAANDQYIFSGNQDNDILVWDKKTFEFKKATLQRHSRTVLALVYAEDKQWLLSSSGDSIVRVWSTITLKPVYIIDTHAETCAGDLYSIAWCPTLQTIYIGCQNTSLQRYRFTPVVSASDSGTTTPNGTVVRKAHKFFDSYPQFERRPADLNANNPQTPNPYLSPEVPRLEVPSTNVIESEHFGYIYCMTVLDEREFGVTLATGSGDETVKVWRCTTLGPSLVHTFECNYGAVLALVAHGEMVYGGCQDGHIKIMDLETKTLVRSIIVQKGIDILNLSLIDSDLYASSANGQVKRFSGSFDCTASWRARTMGSNLIPLIDRISYALSKFVSIPSVSCYLTHREDCRQAAIWLKNTQLLPTSESGSTIPLVLGTFTGNQGPSNRPRLLFYGHYDVIPAPPEEWNSDPFTLDGRNGYLYGRGVTDYKGPIIAIAFAAAELLYRRSLAVDVVFLVEGQEECGSINFSSGNTDLALKSNSTWISEDTPCITYGLRGVIHCSIEICNKLPDSHSGVNGGGVAEPMKDMINLLSMLMDKQQRIQIPGFYDHVWPQIEAEKELYSQLATITQKPASYMASRWREPALTIHNVEVSGPNNSTVIPGTVNSQISLRIVPDQN
;
A
#
# COMPACT_ATOMS: atom_id res chain seq x y z
N MET A 1 36.45 14.51 -5.78
CA MET A 1 36.83 13.19 -5.23
C MET A 1 35.55 12.39 -5.10
N ILE A 2 35.51 11.14 -5.59
CA ILE A 2 34.32 10.27 -5.49
C ILE A 2 34.61 9.27 -4.37
N PHE A 3 33.73 9.19 -3.38
CA PHE A 3 33.84 8.27 -2.25
C PHE A 3 32.76 7.19 -2.36
N ALA A 4 33.10 5.94 -2.05
CA ALA A 4 32.16 4.83 -2.03
C ALA A 4 32.17 4.19 -0.64
N VAL A 5 31.00 4.14 0.00
CA VAL A 5 30.79 3.38 1.23
C VAL A 5 30.47 1.94 0.85
N THR A 6 31.24 0.98 1.36
CA THR A 6 31.05 -0.46 1.09
C THR A 6 30.96 -1.23 2.40
N GLY A 7 30.23 -2.35 2.44
CA GLY A 7 30.15 -3.23 3.60
C GLY A 7 29.06 -2.87 4.62
N LEU A 8 28.04 -2.11 4.21
CA LEU A 8 26.81 -1.96 4.98
C LEU A 8 25.90 -3.17 4.75
N ASN A 9 25.21 -3.61 5.80
CA ASN A 9 24.28 -4.75 5.74
C ASN A 9 22.90 -4.35 5.15
N SER A 10 22.62 -3.06 5.02
CA SER A 10 21.36 -2.54 4.48
C SER A 10 21.53 -1.35 3.55
N SER A 11 20.52 -1.15 2.72
CA SER A 11 20.45 -0.06 1.74
C SER A 11 20.31 1.29 2.42
N ILE A 12 21.09 2.28 1.97
CA ILE A 12 20.88 3.69 2.29
C ILE A 12 19.80 4.23 1.35
N LEU A 13 18.79 4.90 1.91
CA LEU A 13 17.65 5.42 1.15
C LEU A 13 17.67 6.94 1.02
N CYS A 14 18.22 7.63 2.02
CA CYS A 14 18.28 9.08 2.05
C CYS A 14 19.58 9.58 2.69
N LEU A 15 20.00 10.78 2.28
CA LEU A 15 21.20 11.45 2.76
C LEU A 15 20.89 12.90 3.11
N ALA A 16 21.51 13.40 4.16
CA ALA A 16 21.61 14.83 4.46
C ALA A 16 23.03 15.12 4.95
N ALA A 17 23.49 16.37 4.85
CA ALA A 17 24.81 16.74 5.34
C ALA A 17 24.80 18.15 5.89
N ASN A 18 25.69 18.41 6.85
CA ASN A 18 26.03 19.76 7.30
C ASN A 18 27.54 19.99 7.12
N ASP A 19 28.12 20.97 7.80
CA ASP A 19 29.55 21.26 7.68
C ASP A 19 30.46 20.21 8.32
N GLN A 20 29.95 19.45 9.28
CA GLN A 20 30.73 18.50 10.06
C GLN A 20 30.45 17.03 9.68
N TYR A 21 29.20 16.70 9.39
CA TYR A 21 28.73 15.34 9.26
C TYR A 21 27.96 15.09 7.97
N ILE A 22 28.01 13.84 7.52
CA ILE A 22 27.06 13.25 6.58
C ILE A 22 26.15 12.32 7.40
N PHE A 23 24.86 12.38 7.15
CA PHE A 23 23.83 11.54 7.77
C PHE A 23 23.24 10.64 6.70
N SER A 24 23.09 9.35 7.00
CA SER A 24 22.48 8.39 6.08
C SER A 24 21.40 7.56 6.76
N GLY A 25 20.16 7.69 6.28
CA GLY A 25 19.03 6.89 6.73
C GLY A 25 18.97 5.58 5.95
N ASN A 26 18.80 4.47 6.64
CA ASN A 26 18.78 3.14 6.03
C ASN A 26 17.40 2.45 6.11
N GLN A 27 17.32 1.32 5.41
CA GLN A 27 16.14 0.46 5.41
C GLN A 27 15.84 -0.15 6.79
N ASP A 28 16.87 -0.38 7.61
CA ASP A 28 16.79 -1.08 8.88
C ASP A 28 16.34 -0.21 10.06
N ASN A 29 15.93 1.06 9.85
CA ASN A 29 15.48 2.06 10.84
C ASN A 29 16.56 2.97 11.48
N ASP A 30 17.82 2.81 11.09
CA ASP A 30 18.94 3.56 11.64
C ASP A 30 19.28 4.81 10.82
N ILE A 31 19.82 5.82 11.51
CA ILE A 31 20.56 6.93 10.88
C ILE A 31 22.02 6.83 11.30
N LEU A 32 22.88 6.56 10.33
CA LEU A 32 24.33 6.49 10.52
C LEU A 32 24.94 7.89 10.37
N VAL A 33 25.92 8.22 11.22
CA VAL A 33 26.62 9.51 11.22
C VAL A 33 28.07 9.31 10.79
N TRP A 34 28.50 10.07 9.79
CA TRP A 34 29.85 10.00 9.22
C TRP A 34 30.54 11.34 9.36
N ASP A 35 31.83 11.35 9.66
CA ASP A 35 32.62 12.58 9.60
C ASP A 35 32.77 13.02 8.14
N LYS A 36 32.41 14.27 7.82
CA LYS A 36 32.44 14.77 6.43
C LYS A 36 33.86 14.96 5.90
N LYS A 37 34.85 15.19 6.76
CA LYS A 37 36.24 15.43 6.35
C LYS A 37 37.00 14.11 6.16
N THR A 38 36.84 13.17 7.08
CA THR A 38 37.54 11.87 7.03
C THR A 38 36.75 10.78 6.32
N PHE A 39 35.43 10.96 6.16
CA PHE A 39 34.49 9.93 5.70
C PHE A 39 34.46 8.67 6.58
N GLU A 40 34.91 8.79 7.82
CA GLU A 40 34.88 7.68 8.78
C GLU A 40 33.54 7.60 9.49
N PHE A 41 33.11 6.37 9.74
CA PHE A 41 31.91 6.10 10.55
C PHE A 41 32.17 6.59 11.98
N LYS A 42 31.38 7.57 12.41
CA LYS A 42 31.34 7.95 13.81
C LYS A 42 30.50 6.90 14.51
N LYS A 43 31.00 6.29 15.59
CA LYS A 43 30.28 5.27 16.40
C LYS A 43 28.91 5.70 16.98
N ALA A 44 28.38 6.85 16.59
CA ALA A 44 27.06 7.32 16.94
C ALA A 44 26.06 6.90 15.85
N THR A 45 25.08 6.09 16.24
CA THR A 45 23.88 5.79 15.46
C THR A 45 22.70 6.48 16.12
N LEU A 46 21.90 7.22 15.36
CA LEU A 46 20.64 7.79 15.88
C LEU A 46 19.54 6.73 15.76
N GLN A 47 19.37 5.92 16.81
CA GLN A 47 18.44 4.80 16.83
C GLN A 47 17.18 5.18 17.59
N ARG A 48 16.08 5.43 16.88
CA ARG A 48 14.74 5.56 17.48
C ARG A 48 13.56 5.27 16.56
N HIS A 49 13.72 5.26 15.24
CA HIS A 49 12.63 4.86 14.35
C HIS A 49 12.33 3.37 14.52
N SER A 50 11.08 2.97 14.36
CA SER A 50 10.69 1.54 14.41
C SER A 50 10.58 0.90 13.03
N ARG A 51 10.60 1.71 11.96
CA ARG A 51 10.59 1.27 10.56
C ARG A 51 11.61 2.08 9.75
N THR A 52 11.73 1.74 8.47
CA THR A 52 12.63 2.36 7.49
C THR A 52 12.68 3.89 7.55
N VAL A 53 13.88 4.48 7.44
CA VAL A 53 14.07 5.94 7.35
C VAL A 53 13.99 6.38 5.88
N LEU A 54 13.00 7.21 5.56
CA LEU A 54 12.62 7.52 4.17
C LEU A 54 13.16 8.86 3.68
N ALA A 55 13.22 9.88 4.54
CA ALA A 55 13.79 11.17 4.18
C ALA A 55 14.57 11.81 5.33
N LEU A 56 15.60 12.59 4.97
CA LEU A 56 16.40 13.40 5.87
C LEU A 56 16.49 14.83 5.35
N VAL A 57 16.27 15.82 6.23
CA VAL A 57 16.41 17.24 5.90
C VAL A 57 17.21 17.94 7.00
N TYR A 58 18.23 18.70 6.61
CA TYR A 58 19.00 19.53 7.53
C TYR A 58 18.41 20.94 7.60
N ALA A 59 18.01 21.35 8.80
CA ALA A 59 17.53 22.69 9.13
C ALA A 59 18.68 23.50 9.75
N GLU A 60 19.35 24.29 8.90
CA GLU A 60 20.58 25.01 9.25
C GLU A 60 20.36 26.06 10.34
N ASP A 61 19.25 26.81 10.30
CA ASP A 61 18.92 27.87 11.26
C ASP A 61 18.75 27.36 12.70
N LYS A 62 18.42 26.08 12.86
CA LYS A 62 18.28 25.42 14.18
C LYS A 62 19.38 24.44 14.50
N GLN A 63 20.26 24.14 13.54
CA GLN A 63 21.19 23.01 13.65
C GLN A 63 20.44 21.71 13.98
N TRP A 64 19.34 21.47 13.26
CA TRP A 64 18.50 20.29 13.41
C TRP A 64 18.61 19.37 12.20
N LEU A 65 18.56 18.07 12.45
CA LEU A 65 18.28 17.06 11.45
C LEU A 65 16.84 16.58 11.64
N LEU A 66 16.04 16.65 10.59
CA LEU A 66 14.68 16.11 10.55
C LEU A 66 14.74 14.76 9.84
N SER A 67 14.07 13.74 10.40
CA SER A 67 13.99 12.41 9.81
C SER A 67 12.56 11.92 9.77
N SER A 68 12.10 11.47 8.60
CA SER A 68 10.80 10.82 8.42
C SER A 68 10.96 9.33 8.18
N SER A 69 9.93 8.55 8.49
CA SER A 69 10.01 7.09 8.46
C SER A 69 8.66 6.45 8.12
N GLY A 70 8.72 5.17 7.76
CA GLY A 70 7.55 4.30 7.63
C GLY A 70 6.78 4.10 8.94
N ASP A 71 7.32 4.54 10.09
CA ASP A 71 6.62 4.48 11.38
C ASP A 71 5.60 5.61 11.60
N SER A 72 5.28 6.38 10.55
CA SER A 72 4.40 7.54 10.57
C SER A 72 4.84 8.67 11.51
N ILE A 73 6.12 8.70 11.91
CA ILE A 73 6.67 9.69 12.84
C ILE A 73 7.79 10.49 12.17
N VAL A 74 7.83 11.80 12.46
CA VAL A 74 9.01 12.62 12.21
C VAL A 74 9.80 12.81 13.51
N ARG A 75 11.11 12.60 13.46
CA ARG A 75 12.01 12.88 14.58
C ARG A 75 12.90 14.07 14.27
N VAL A 76 13.15 14.89 15.29
CA VAL A 76 14.02 16.06 15.22
C VAL A 76 15.24 15.80 16.09
N TRP A 77 16.43 15.95 15.54
CA TRP A 77 17.70 15.69 16.22
C TRP A 77 18.57 16.93 16.24
N SER A 78 19.28 17.16 17.34
CA SER A 78 20.31 18.20 17.40
C SER A 78 21.56 17.71 16.69
N THR A 79 22.04 18.43 15.66
CA THR A 79 23.28 18.05 14.97
C THR A 79 24.54 18.35 15.78
N ILE A 80 24.41 19.14 16.85
CA ILE A 80 25.51 19.46 17.78
C ILE A 80 25.68 18.32 18.79
N THR A 81 24.59 17.91 19.45
CA THR A 81 24.63 16.92 20.54
C THR A 81 24.37 15.49 20.06
N LEU A 82 23.85 15.32 18.84
CA LEU A 82 23.38 14.05 18.28
C LEU A 82 22.32 13.36 19.16
N LYS A 83 21.50 14.18 19.84
CA LYS A 83 20.39 13.72 20.69
C LYS A 83 19.04 14.13 20.10
N PRO A 84 17.97 13.34 20.35
CA PRO A 84 16.63 13.71 19.95
C PRO A 84 16.17 14.97 20.69
N VAL A 85 15.48 15.85 19.97
CA VAL A 85 14.95 17.14 20.44
C VAL A 85 13.42 17.08 20.50
N TYR A 86 12.78 16.59 19.45
CA TYR A 86 11.33 16.43 19.36
C TYR A 86 10.94 15.14 18.64
N ILE A 87 9.75 14.65 18.97
CA ILE A 87 9.02 13.65 18.21
C ILE A 87 7.74 14.33 17.70
N ILE A 88 7.45 14.24 16.41
CA ILE A 88 6.24 14.79 15.80
C ILE A 88 5.38 13.64 15.29
N ASP A 89 4.19 13.48 15.86
CA ASP A 89 3.18 12.57 15.37
C ASP A 89 2.35 13.24 14.29
N THR A 90 2.20 12.55 13.16
CA THR A 90 1.19 12.91 12.16
C THR A 90 -0.21 12.75 12.70
N HIS A 91 -1.17 13.42 12.09
CA HIS A 91 -2.54 13.42 12.58
C HIS A 91 -3.16 12.00 12.62
N ALA A 92 -3.47 11.54 13.84
CA ALA A 92 -3.74 10.13 14.15
C ALA A 92 -5.00 9.55 13.46
N GLU A 93 -6.07 10.34 13.29
CA GLU A 93 -7.32 9.86 12.69
C GLU A 93 -7.19 9.49 11.21
N THR A 94 -6.18 10.03 10.52
CA THR A 94 -6.02 9.85 9.07
C THR A 94 -5.08 8.71 8.68
N CYS A 95 -4.43 8.04 9.65
CA CYS A 95 -3.39 7.01 9.40
C CYS A 95 -2.42 7.41 8.26
N ALA A 96 -1.48 8.32 8.55
CA ALA A 96 -0.59 8.90 7.53
C ALA A 96 0.20 7.88 6.69
N GLY A 97 0.46 6.68 7.24
CA GLY A 97 1.25 5.63 6.60
C GLY A 97 2.72 6.02 6.51
N ASP A 98 3.38 5.61 5.44
CA ASP A 98 4.79 5.93 5.20
C ASP A 98 4.98 7.43 4.88
N LEU A 99 5.98 8.05 5.49
CA LEU A 99 6.31 9.47 5.31
C LEU A 99 7.44 9.64 4.29
N TYR A 100 7.10 9.62 3.00
CA TYR A 100 8.08 9.60 1.90
C TYR A 100 8.88 10.89 1.76
N SER A 101 8.31 12.04 2.12
CA SER A 101 8.98 13.32 1.92
C SER A 101 8.69 14.32 3.03
N ILE A 102 9.67 15.16 3.34
CA ILE A 102 9.57 16.26 4.28
C ILE A 102 10.32 17.48 3.75
N ALA A 103 9.91 18.68 4.16
CA ALA A 103 10.63 19.91 3.90
C ALA A 103 10.58 20.85 5.09
N TRP A 104 11.70 21.53 5.34
CA TRP A 104 11.81 22.57 6.36
C TRP A 104 11.70 23.95 5.72
N CYS A 105 10.88 24.82 6.29
CA CYS A 105 10.83 26.23 5.95
C CYS A 105 11.34 27.07 7.13
N PRO A 106 12.56 27.65 7.01
CA PRO A 106 13.13 28.57 7.99
C PRO A 106 12.25 29.80 8.24
N THR A 107 11.75 30.47 7.19
CA THR A 107 10.98 31.72 7.34
C THR A 107 9.72 31.52 8.18
N LEU A 108 8.98 30.43 7.93
CA LEU A 108 7.73 30.13 8.63
C LEU A 108 7.96 29.27 9.88
N GLN A 109 9.18 28.81 10.13
CA GLN A 109 9.51 27.86 11.20
C GLN A 109 8.58 26.64 11.15
N THR A 110 8.37 26.11 9.94
CA THR A 110 7.33 25.11 9.66
C THR A 110 7.93 23.92 8.92
N ILE A 111 7.58 22.72 9.35
CA ILE A 111 7.84 21.49 8.60
C ILE A 111 6.60 21.11 7.78
N TYR A 112 6.82 20.72 6.53
CA TYR A 112 5.82 20.10 5.65
C TYR A 112 6.12 18.61 5.54
N ILE A 113 5.07 17.79 5.53
CA ILE A 113 5.16 16.32 5.56
C ILE A 113 4.25 15.76 4.47
N GLY A 114 4.83 14.98 3.58
CA GLY A 114 4.14 14.29 2.50
C GLY A 114 3.86 12.85 2.89
N CYS A 115 2.59 12.49 2.95
CA CYS A 115 2.12 11.23 3.51
C CYS A 115 1.71 10.22 2.42
N GLN A 116 1.75 8.93 2.76
CA GLN A 116 1.22 7.85 1.94
C GLN A 116 -0.30 7.95 1.76
N ASN A 117 -1.03 8.41 2.77
CA ASN A 117 -2.48 8.64 2.66
C ASN A 117 -2.88 9.86 1.80
N THR A 118 -1.99 10.35 0.93
CA THR A 118 -2.14 11.53 0.05
C THR A 118 -2.23 12.89 0.73
N SER A 119 -2.21 12.94 2.07
CA SER A 119 -2.28 14.21 2.78
C SER A 119 -0.96 14.98 2.75
N LEU A 120 -1.08 16.30 2.61
CA LEU A 120 0.00 17.24 2.90
C LEU A 120 -0.24 17.81 4.31
N GLN A 121 0.64 17.46 5.25
CA GLN A 121 0.55 17.88 6.64
C GLN A 121 1.60 18.94 6.96
N ARG A 122 1.35 19.76 7.99
CA ARG A 122 2.34 20.71 8.48
C ARG A 122 2.38 20.84 10.00
N TYR A 123 3.53 21.19 10.53
CA TYR A 123 3.68 21.59 11.93
C TYR A 123 4.53 22.86 12.02
N ARG A 124 4.01 23.87 12.74
CA ARG A 124 4.69 25.15 12.95
C ARG A 124 5.27 25.23 14.35
N PHE A 125 6.55 25.51 14.45
CA PHE A 125 7.24 25.80 15.71
C PHE A 125 7.01 27.26 16.09
N THR A 126 6.51 27.51 17.30
CA THR A 126 6.37 28.87 17.84
C THR A 126 7.71 29.37 18.37
N PRO A 127 8.21 30.55 17.97
CA PRO A 127 9.39 31.14 18.57
C PRO A 127 9.13 31.45 20.05
N VAL A 128 10.01 31.01 20.94
CA VAL A 128 10.02 31.48 22.33
C VAL A 128 10.56 32.90 22.32
N VAL A 129 9.69 33.89 22.47
CA VAL A 129 10.13 35.27 22.75
C VAL A 129 10.64 35.28 24.18
N SER A 130 11.94 35.48 24.36
CA SER A 130 12.57 35.72 25.66
C SER A 130 12.08 37.06 26.22
N ALA A 131 10.97 37.04 26.94
CA ALA A 131 10.55 38.14 27.79
C ALA A 131 11.38 38.11 29.08
N SER A 132 12.09 39.21 29.30
CA SER A 132 12.81 39.58 30.52
C SER A 132 12.00 39.33 31.80
N ASP A 133 12.72 38.92 32.85
CA ASP A 133 12.30 38.86 34.25
C ASP A 133 11.17 39.82 34.62
N SER A 134 10.00 39.27 34.95
CA SER A 134 9.18 39.76 36.06
C SER A 134 8.09 38.75 36.43
N GLY A 135 8.22 38.17 37.62
CA GLY A 135 7.10 37.81 38.49
C GLY A 135 6.24 36.61 38.08
N THR A 136 6.46 35.50 38.79
CA THR A 136 5.45 34.52 39.24
C THR A 136 4.01 34.72 38.77
N THR A 137 3.49 33.77 37.99
CA THR A 137 2.22 33.08 38.28
C THR A 137 2.13 31.79 37.45
N THR A 138 1.98 30.66 38.13
CA THR A 138 1.55 29.38 37.56
C THR A 138 0.06 29.47 37.21
N PRO A 139 -0.36 29.08 36.00
CA PRO A 139 -1.75 28.69 35.78
C PRO A 139 -1.82 27.16 35.69
N ASN A 140 -2.35 26.55 36.77
CA ASN A 140 -2.96 25.23 36.70
C ASN A 140 -4.13 25.30 35.69
N GLY A 141 -3.98 24.62 34.56
CA GLY A 141 -5.03 24.40 33.58
C GLY A 141 -5.20 22.91 33.33
N THR A 142 -5.88 22.23 34.25
CA THR A 142 -6.45 20.90 34.04
C THR A 142 -7.42 20.95 32.87
N VAL A 143 -7.01 20.49 31.68
CA VAL A 143 -7.95 20.24 30.59
C VAL A 143 -8.47 18.80 30.73
N VAL A 144 -9.73 18.75 31.13
CA VAL A 144 -10.58 17.58 31.29
C VAL A 144 -10.67 16.81 29.97
N ARG A 145 -10.26 15.54 29.98
CA ARG A 145 -10.62 14.54 28.97
C ARG A 145 -12.15 14.45 28.92
N LYS A 146 -12.79 14.99 27.88
CA LYS A 146 -14.20 14.69 27.58
C LYS A 146 -14.25 13.25 27.08
N ALA A 147 -14.49 12.31 27.99
CA ALA A 147 -14.82 10.94 27.62
C ALA A 147 -16.05 10.94 26.71
N HIS A 148 -15.94 10.34 25.53
CA HIS A 148 -17.06 10.16 24.62
C HIS A 148 -17.92 9.00 25.14
N LYS A 149 -19.17 9.28 25.54
CA LYS A 149 -20.12 8.32 26.15
C LYS A 149 -20.61 7.21 25.21
N PHE A 150 -19.86 6.86 24.17
CA PHE A 150 -20.25 5.83 23.20
C PHE A 150 -19.09 4.90 22.78
N PHE A 151 -17.82 5.29 22.95
CA PHE A 151 -16.67 4.52 22.43
C PHE A 151 -15.71 3.96 23.50
N ASP A 152 -15.94 4.23 24.80
CA ASP A 152 -15.04 3.82 25.90
C ASP A 152 -15.59 2.70 26.81
N SER A 153 -16.52 1.85 26.35
CA SER A 153 -17.03 0.72 27.14
C SER A 153 -16.50 -0.63 26.64
N TYR A 154 -15.46 -1.15 27.31
CA TYR A 154 -15.11 -2.58 27.28
C TYR A 154 -16.18 -3.41 28.02
N PRO A 155 -16.48 -4.65 27.59
CA PRO A 155 -17.38 -5.54 28.32
C PRO A 155 -16.77 -5.94 29.67
N GLN A 156 -17.47 -5.62 30.76
CA GLN A 156 -17.13 -6.07 32.11
C GLN A 156 -17.44 -7.56 32.26
N PHE A 157 -16.43 -8.39 32.55
CA PHE A 157 -16.61 -9.60 33.34
C PHE A 157 -15.81 -9.51 34.64
N GLU A 158 -16.56 -9.67 35.73
CA GLU A 158 -16.18 -9.96 37.12
C GLU A 158 -15.44 -8.89 37.97
N ARG A 159 -16.21 -8.34 38.91
CA ARG A 159 -15.74 -7.53 40.03
C ARG A 159 -14.99 -8.41 41.05
N ARG A 160 -13.77 -8.01 41.41
CA ARG A 160 -13.25 -8.15 42.79
C ARG A 160 -13.09 -6.75 43.39
N PRO A 161 -13.45 -6.51 44.65
CA PRO A 161 -13.31 -5.19 45.27
C PRO A 161 -11.83 -4.81 45.35
N ALA A 162 -11.53 -3.55 45.00
CA ALA A 162 -10.19 -2.99 45.06
C ALA A 162 -9.69 -2.98 46.51
N ASP A 163 -8.52 -3.58 46.73
CA ASP A 163 -7.77 -3.46 47.98
C ASP A 163 -7.26 -2.02 48.10
N LEU A 164 -7.87 -1.23 48.97
CA LEU A 164 -7.61 0.20 49.17
C LEU A 164 -6.28 0.50 49.86
N ASN A 165 -5.41 -0.50 50.10
CA ASN A 165 -4.14 -0.33 50.82
C ASN A 165 -2.95 -1.11 50.22
N ALA A 166 -2.92 -1.39 48.91
CA ALA A 166 -1.73 -1.96 48.27
C ALA A 166 -0.61 -0.89 48.12
N ASN A 167 0.17 -0.70 49.19
CA ASN A 167 1.47 -0.03 49.16
C ASN A 167 2.45 -0.85 48.32
N ASN A 168 2.66 -0.50 47.05
CA ASN A 168 3.82 -0.98 46.30
C ASN A 168 5.08 -0.21 46.76
N PRO A 169 6.14 -0.88 47.24
CA PRO A 169 7.37 -0.20 47.62
C PRO A 169 8.02 0.42 46.37
N GLN A 170 8.24 1.73 46.42
CA GLN A 170 9.04 2.47 45.43
C GLN A 170 10.47 1.94 45.46
N THR A 171 10.84 1.14 44.46
CA THR A 171 12.24 1.00 44.07
C THR A 171 12.62 2.23 43.22
N PRO A 172 13.64 3.01 43.60
CA PRO A 172 14.06 4.14 42.79
C PRO A 172 14.69 3.61 41.50
N ASN A 173 14.01 3.81 40.37
CA ASN A 173 14.49 3.44 39.05
C ASN A 173 15.62 4.40 38.63
N PRO A 174 16.89 3.97 38.49
CA PRO A 174 18.01 4.88 38.26
C PRO A 174 18.17 5.39 36.81
N TYR A 175 17.18 5.17 35.94
CA TYR A 175 17.29 5.48 34.51
C TYR A 175 16.03 6.11 33.92
N LEU A 176 15.54 7.21 34.51
CA LEU A 176 14.66 8.13 33.79
C LEU A 176 15.53 9.11 32.99
N SER A 177 15.87 8.72 31.75
CA SER A 177 16.27 9.71 30.75
C SER A 177 15.13 10.73 30.59
N PRO A 178 15.39 12.03 30.46
CA PRO A 178 14.33 13.01 30.24
C PRO A 178 13.51 12.61 29.01
N GLU A 179 12.19 12.52 29.16
CA GLU A 179 11.27 12.20 28.05
C GLU A 179 11.42 13.27 26.95
N VAL A 180 11.61 12.82 25.70
CA VAL A 180 11.70 13.72 24.54
C VAL A 180 10.31 14.33 24.31
N PRO A 181 10.16 15.66 24.22
CA PRO A 181 8.86 16.27 24.00
C PRO A 181 8.21 15.78 22.71
N ARG A 182 6.94 15.38 22.83
CA ARG A 182 6.12 14.84 21.74
C ARG A 182 5.11 15.90 21.29
N LEU A 183 5.07 16.17 19.99
CA LEU A 183 4.26 17.18 19.33
C LEU A 183 3.29 16.47 18.38
N GLU A 184 2.06 16.96 18.27
CA GLU A 184 1.05 16.36 17.39
C GLU A 184 0.63 17.37 16.31
N VAL A 185 0.48 16.89 15.07
CA VAL A 185 -0.10 17.68 13.98
C VAL A 185 -1.62 17.85 14.22
N PRO A 186 -2.12 19.09 14.39
CA PRO A 186 -3.55 19.35 14.52
C PRO A 186 -4.30 19.03 13.21
N SER A 187 -5.56 18.62 13.30
CA SER A 187 -6.41 18.35 12.13
C SER A 187 -6.54 19.56 11.18
N THR A 188 -6.54 20.79 11.70
CA THR A 188 -6.56 22.02 10.90
C THR A 188 -5.30 22.26 10.06
N ASN A 189 -4.25 21.46 10.27
CA ASN A 189 -3.00 21.49 9.53
C ASN A 189 -2.83 20.30 8.58
N VAL A 190 -3.91 19.58 8.30
CA VAL A 190 -3.96 18.50 7.32
C VAL A 190 -4.72 18.98 6.09
N ILE A 191 -4.08 18.89 4.93
CA ILE A 191 -4.75 19.03 3.64
C ILE A 191 -4.94 17.62 3.08
N GLU A 192 -6.17 17.14 3.06
CA GLU A 192 -6.51 15.79 2.61
C GLU A 192 -6.70 15.72 1.10
N SER A 193 -6.24 14.63 0.48
CA SER A 193 -6.59 14.22 -0.89
C SER A 193 -6.42 15.28 -1.98
N GLU A 194 -5.50 16.23 -1.78
CA GLU A 194 -5.18 17.18 -2.85
C GLU A 194 -4.34 16.50 -3.92
N HIS A 195 -3.29 15.80 -3.54
CA HIS A 195 -2.72 14.84 -4.47
C HIS A 195 -3.66 13.64 -4.55
N PHE A 196 -3.84 13.12 -5.75
CA PHE A 196 -4.54 11.86 -5.90
C PHE A 196 -3.60 10.69 -5.67
N GLY A 197 -2.30 10.85 -5.39
CA GLY A 197 -1.37 9.74 -5.09
C GLY A 197 -0.38 10.08 -3.97
N TYR A 198 0.48 9.12 -3.61
CA TYR A 198 1.46 9.32 -2.55
C TYR A 198 2.37 10.52 -2.85
N ILE A 199 2.71 11.32 -1.83
CA ILE A 199 3.59 12.48 -2.00
C ILE A 199 5.05 12.05 -1.83
N TYR A 200 5.69 11.62 -2.93
CA TYR A 200 7.03 11.03 -2.93
C TYR A 200 8.15 12.02 -2.71
N CYS A 201 8.00 13.27 -3.15
CA CYS A 201 9.05 14.26 -3.07
C CYS A 201 8.49 15.66 -2.88
N MET A 202 9.28 16.55 -2.26
CA MET A 202 8.93 17.96 -2.12
C MET A 202 10.18 18.82 -2.01
N THR A 203 10.05 20.09 -2.38
CA THR A 203 11.14 21.06 -2.28
C THR A 203 10.59 22.45 -1.98
N VAL A 204 11.33 23.22 -1.18
CA VAL A 204 11.04 24.62 -0.85
C VAL A 204 11.88 25.49 -1.77
N LEU A 205 11.28 26.52 -2.37
CA LEU A 205 11.89 27.26 -3.49
C LEU A 205 12.31 28.68 -3.13
N ASP A 206 11.31 29.52 -2.84
CA ASP A 206 11.47 30.96 -2.73
C ASP A 206 10.85 31.43 -1.41
N GLU A 207 11.67 32.11 -0.61
CA GLU A 207 11.29 32.72 0.66
C GLU A 207 10.93 34.18 0.41
N ARG A 208 9.63 34.50 0.44
CA ARG A 208 9.12 35.87 0.34
C ARG A 208 8.78 36.40 1.73
N GLU A 209 8.77 37.72 1.86
CA GLU A 209 8.54 38.43 3.14
C GLU A 209 7.26 37.96 3.89
N PHE A 210 6.24 37.47 3.16
CA PHE A 210 4.96 37.01 3.72
C PHE A 210 4.60 35.55 3.45
N GLY A 211 5.53 34.71 2.96
CA GLY A 211 5.26 33.30 2.68
C GLY A 211 6.34 32.61 1.87
N VAL A 212 6.17 31.30 1.65
CA VAL A 212 7.12 30.47 0.91
C VAL A 212 6.43 29.72 -0.22
N THR A 213 7.14 29.47 -1.31
CA THR A 213 6.66 28.57 -2.37
C THR A 213 7.17 27.16 -2.10
N LEU A 214 6.25 26.19 -2.08
CA LEU A 214 6.53 24.76 -1.93
C LEU A 214 6.10 24.05 -3.23
N ALA A 215 6.91 23.12 -3.72
CA ALA A 215 6.51 22.19 -4.78
C ALA A 215 6.47 20.76 -4.23
N THR A 216 5.46 20.00 -4.61
CA THR A 216 5.27 18.59 -4.23
C THR A 216 5.07 17.73 -5.48
N GLY A 217 5.67 16.55 -5.49
CA GLY A 217 5.60 15.58 -6.58
C GLY A 217 4.98 14.29 -6.08
N SER A 218 4.09 13.70 -6.88
CA SER A 218 3.23 12.61 -6.43
C SER A 218 3.11 11.46 -7.43
N GLY A 219 2.62 10.33 -6.92
CA GLY A 219 2.19 9.16 -7.69
C GLY A 219 0.97 9.40 -8.59
N ASP A 220 0.33 10.56 -8.52
CA ASP A 220 -0.69 10.98 -9.49
C ASP A 220 -0.13 11.57 -10.80
N GLU A 221 1.18 11.47 -11.02
CA GLU A 221 1.88 12.00 -12.19
C GLU A 221 1.91 13.54 -12.25
N THR A 222 1.64 14.24 -11.15
CA THR A 222 1.64 15.71 -11.09
C THR A 222 2.74 16.29 -10.22
N VAL A 223 3.11 17.54 -10.54
CA VAL A 223 3.81 18.44 -9.62
C VAL A 223 2.86 19.57 -9.24
N LYS A 224 2.53 19.67 -7.95
CA LYS A 224 1.71 20.76 -7.41
C LYS A 224 2.59 21.84 -6.80
N VAL A 225 2.21 23.10 -7.05
CA VAL A 225 2.89 24.28 -6.52
C VAL A 225 1.97 24.97 -5.54
N TRP A 226 2.49 25.27 -4.35
CA TRP A 226 1.76 25.79 -3.21
C TRP A 226 2.35 27.12 -2.79
N ARG A 227 1.47 28.07 -2.48
CA ARG A 227 1.81 29.26 -1.72
C ARG A 227 1.50 28.99 -0.26
N CYS A 228 2.55 28.92 0.54
CA CYS A 228 2.48 28.61 1.94
C CYS A 228 2.64 29.89 2.77
N THR A 229 1.68 30.13 3.67
CA THR A 229 1.70 31.26 4.61
C THR A 229 1.58 30.73 6.04
N THR A 230 1.53 31.64 7.02
CA THR A 230 1.21 31.28 8.41
C THR A 230 -0.15 30.60 8.53
N LEU A 231 -1.11 30.96 7.67
CA LEU A 231 -2.46 30.39 7.65
C LEU A 231 -2.47 28.97 7.07
N GLY A 232 -1.61 28.66 6.11
CA GLY A 232 -1.51 27.34 5.51
C GLY A 232 -1.03 27.35 4.05
N PRO A 233 -0.86 26.16 3.45
CA PRO A 233 -0.65 25.99 2.02
C PRO A 233 -1.93 26.34 1.25
N SER A 234 -1.77 26.97 0.09
CA SER A 234 -2.82 27.20 -0.90
C SER A 234 -2.32 26.82 -2.28
N LEU A 235 -3.09 26.03 -3.04
CA LEU A 235 -2.68 25.56 -4.35
C LEU A 235 -2.60 26.73 -5.35
N VAL A 236 -1.47 26.85 -6.03
CA VAL A 236 -1.20 27.90 -7.03
C VAL A 236 -1.32 27.36 -8.44
N HIS A 237 -0.77 26.17 -8.68
CA HIS A 237 -0.75 25.54 -10.00
C HIS A 237 -0.49 24.03 -9.89
N THR A 238 -0.88 23.29 -10.93
CA THR A 238 -0.62 21.85 -11.08
C THR A 238 -0.02 21.62 -12.46
N PHE A 239 1.15 20.99 -12.50
CA PHE A 239 1.81 20.56 -13.73
C PHE A 239 1.60 19.08 -13.96
N GLU A 240 1.09 18.73 -15.15
CA GLU A 240 0.94 17.35 -15.58
C GLU A 240 2.26 16.82 -16.15
N CYS A 241 2.88 15.85 -15.48
CA CYS A 241 4.12 15.25 -15.97
C CYS A 241 3.85 14.19 -17.05
N ASN A 242 2.82 13.35 -16.89
CA ASN A 242 2.42 12.29 -17.86
C ASN A 242 3.46 11.19 -18.14
N TYR A 243 4.38 10.91 -17.22
CA TYR A 243 5.43 9.87 -17.39
C TYR A 243 5.62 9.05 -16.10
N GLY A 244 4.50 8.70 -15.46
CA GLY A 244 4.49 7.99 -14.18
C GLY A 244 4.73 8.91 -12.98
N ALA A 245 4.87 8.30 -11.80
CA ALA A 245 5.05 9.01 -10.54
C ALA A 245 6.24 9.99 -10.58
N VAL A 246 6.09 11.15 -9.94
CA VAL A 246 7.19 12.10 -9.73
C VAL A 246 7.92 11.72 -8.45
N LEU A 247 9.10 11.13 -8.58
CA LEU A 247 9.85 10.51 -7.48
C LEU A 247 10.94 11.42 -6.91
N ALA A 248 11.37 12.42 -7.67
CA ALA A 248 12.39 13.36 -7.25
C ALA A 248 12.04 14.79 -7.69
N LEU A 249 12.33 15.76 -6.83
CA LEU A 249 12.16 17.17 -7.11
C LEU A 249 13.38 17.96 -6.66
N VAL A 250 13.82 18.89 -7.50
CA VAL A 250 14.79 19.92 -7.14
C VAL A 250 14.37 21.23 -7.80
N ALA A 251 14.67 22.36 -7.17
CA ALA A 251 14.36 23.68 -7.69
C ALA A 251 15.60 24.57 -7.69
N HIS A 252 15.64 25.51 -8.63
CA HIS A 252 16.64 26.57 -8.68
C HIS A 252 16.06 27.81 -9.33
N GLY A 253 15.98 28.90 -8.57
CA GLY A 253 15.23 30.09 -8.96
C GLY A 253 13.75 29.76 -9.21
N GLU A 254 13.21 30.23 -10.32
CA GLU A 254 11.81 29.99 -10.73
C GLU A 254 11.63 28.67 -11.50
N MET A 255 12.66 27.82 -11.56
CA MET A 255 12.62 26.55 -12.30
C MET A 255 12.53 25.36 -11.35
N VAL A 256 11.61 24.44 -11.67
CA VAL A 256 11.43 23.16 -10.96
C VAL A 256 11.74 22.01 -11.90
N TYR A 257 12.46 21.02 -11.39
CA TYR A 257 12.86 19.82 -12.10
C TYR A 257 12.24 18.61 -11.42
N GLY A 258 11.37 17.90 -12.14
CA GLY A 258 10.67 16.70 -11.65
C GLY A 258 11.20 15.45 -12.33
N GLY A 259 11.78 14.54 -11.56
CA GLY A 259 12.25 13.22 -12.01
C GLY A 259 11.11 12.20 -11.96
N CYS A 260 10.80 11.61 -13.10
CA CYS A 260 9.67 10.70 -13.26
C CYS A 260 10.09 9.22 -13.30
N GLN A 261 9.14 8.34 -12.98
CA GLN A 261 9.31 6.88 -12.99
C GLN A 261 9.70 6.31 -14.37
N ASP A 262 9.31 6.92 -15.50
CA ASP A 262 9.72 6.42 -16.83
C ASP A 262 11.10 6.96 -17.31
N GLY A 263 11.90 7.53 -16.41
CA GLY A 263 13.25 8.02 -16.74
C GLY A 263 13.32 9.36 -17.44
N HIS A 264 12.22 10.12 -17.32
CA HIS A 264 12.10 11.49 -17.81
C HIS A 264 12.38 12.49 -16.70
N ILE A 265 12.93 13.65 -17.07
CA ILE A 265 12.94 14.84 -16.21
C ILE A 265 12.07 15.90 -16.87
N LYS A 266 11.06 16.37 -16.15
CA LYS A 266 10.25 17.53 -16.52
C LYS A 266 10.88 18.79 -15.97
N ILE A 267 10.91 19.83 -16.79
CA ILE A 267 11.41 21.15 -16.43
C ILE A 267 10.24 22.11 -16.52
N MET A 268 9.89 22.70 -15.40
CA MET A 268 8.72 23.56 -15.23
C MET A 268 9.19 24.95 -14.82
N ASP A 269 8.62 25.97 -15.47
CA ASP A 269 8.84 27.37 -15.12
C ASP A 269 7.64 27.87 -14.33
N LEU A 270 7.90 28.36 -13.12
CA LEU A 270 6.89 28.84 -12.19
C LEU A 270 6.36 30.23 -12.53
N GLU A 271 7.14 31.05 -13.22
CA GLU A 271 6.72 32.39 -13.62
C GLU A 271 5.69 32.28 -14.74
N THR A 272 6.04 31.56 -15.81
CA THR A 272 5.13 31.36 -16.95
C THR A 272 4.07 30.29 -16.70
N LYS A 273 4.25 29.45 -15.68
CA LYS A 273 3.42 28.27 -15.38
C LYS A 273 3.35 27.33 -16.58
N THR A 274 4.48 27.11 -17.23
CA THR A 274 4.56 26.22 -18.39
C THR A 274 5.58 25.10 -18.20
N LEU A 275 5.32 23.97 -18.85
CA LEU A 275 6.33 22.92 -19.02
C LEU A 275 7.32 23.37 -20.10
N VAL A 276 8.52 23.75 -19.70
CA VAL A 276 9.56 24.27 -20.59
C VAL A 276 10.16 23.17 -21.45
N ARG A 277 10.49 22.03 -20.84
CA ARG A 277 11.23 20.95 -21.51
C ARG A 277 11.04 19.61 -20.82
N SER A 278 11.22 18.54 -21.59
CA SER A 278 11.38 17.18 -21.09
C SER A 278 12.74 16.65 -21.52
N ILE A 279 13.54 16.17 -20.58
CA ILE A 279 14.80 15.46 -20.85
C ILE A 279 14.55 13.96 -20.70
N ILE A 280 15.00 13.18 -21.67
CA ILE A 280 15.02 11.71 -21.55
C ILE A 280 16.39 11.34 -20.99
N VAL A 281 16.46 10.99 -19.71
CA VAL A 281 17.71 10.54 -19.09
C VAL A 281 17.97 9.10 -19.51
N GLN A 282 16.97 8.22 -19.32
CA GLN A 282 17.02 6.84 -19.75
C GLN A 282 15.62 6.22 -19.78
N LYS A 283 15.12 5.85 -20.96
CA LYS A 283 13.76 5.34 -21.13
C LYS A 283 13.49 4.10 -20.25
N GLY A 284 12.38 4.11 -19.51
CA GLY A 284 11.91 2.98 -18.70
C GLY A 284 12.74 2.70 -17.45
N ILE A 285 13.56 3.66 -16.98
CA ILE A 285 14.31 3.54 -15.73
C ILE A 285 14.04 4.74 -14.84
N ASP A 286 13.45 4.50 -13.69
CA ASP A 286 13.04 5.50 -12.71
C ASP A 286 14.17 6.48 -12.34
N ILE A 287 13.84 7.77 -12.32
CA ILE A 287 14.70 8.81 -11.75
C ILE A 287 14.41 8.90 -10.25
N LEU A 288 15.31 8.35 -9.44
CA LEU A 288 15.12 8.25 -7.99
C LEU A 288 15.57 9.50 -7.23
N ASN A 289 16.51 10.26 -7.79
CA ASN A 289 17.00 11.47 -7.15
C ASN A 289 17.48 12.50 -8.17
N LEU A 290 17.31 13.77 -7.82
CA LEU A 290 17.81 14.92 -8.55
C LEU A 290 18.59 15.83 -7.59
N SER A 291 19.73 16.34 -8.03
CA SER A 291 20.43 17.40 -7.31
C SER A 291 20.99 18.44 -8.27
N LEU A 292 21.08 19.68 -7.81
CA LEU A 292 21.67 20.79 -8.54
C LEU A 292 22.93 21.25 -7.83
N ILE A 293 24.00 21.42 -8.60
CA ILE A 293 25.23 22.08 -8.15
C ILE A 293 25.50 23.17 -9.17
N ASP A 294 25.46 24.42 -8.73
CA ASP A 294 25.48 25.58 -9.60
C ASP A 294 24.36 25.49 -10.67
N SER A 295 24.72 25.49 -11.96
CA SER A 295 23.79 25.31 -13.09
C SER A 295 23.57 23.86 -13.50
N ASP A 296 24.29 22.91 -12.89
CA ASP A 296 24.39 21.56 -13.43
C ASP A 296 23.51 20.59 -12.66
N LEU A 297 22.67 19.89 -13.43
CA LEU A 297 21.69 18.94 -12.94
C LEU A 297 22.27 17.53 -12.93
N TYR A 298 22.21 16.88 -11.78
CA TYR A 298 22.60 15.50 -11.58
C TYR A 298 21.36 14.65 -11.41
N ALA A 299 21.22 13.63 -12.25
CA ALA A 299 20.10 12.70 -12.23
C ALA A 299 20.59 11.29 -11.90
N SER A 300 20.03 10.71 -10.84
CA SER A 300 20.34 9.35 -10.40
C SER A 300 19.20 8.41 -10.75
N SER A 301 19.51 7.36 -11.52
CA SER A 301 18.54 6.39 -12.03
C SER A 301 18.58 5.09 -11.21
N ALA A 302 17.45 4.37 -11.16
CA ALA A 302 17.29 3.13 -10.38
C ALA A 302 18.28 2.02 -10.74
N ASN A 303 18.87 2.04 -11.93
CA ASN A 303 19.89 1.09 -12.36
C ASN A 303 21.32 1.44 -11.91
N GLY A 304 21.48 2.44 -11.03
CA GLY A 304 22.75 2.92 -10.51
C GLY A 304 23.52 3.84 -11.45
N GLN A 305 22.93 4.28 -12.57
CA GLN A 305 23.53 5.31 -13.43
C GLN A 305 23.28 6.70 -12.84
N VAL A 306 24.31 7.55 -12.89
CA VAL A 306 24.21 8.98 -12.61
C VAL A 306 24.61 9.73 -13.87
N LYS A 307 23.80 10.70 -14.29
CA LYS A 307 24.11 11.59 -15.43
C LYS A 307 24.15 13.04 -14.95
N ARG A 308 25.10 13.80 -15.49
CA ARG A 308 25.20 15.25 -15.31
C ARG A 308 24.77 15.93 -16.59
N PHE A 309 23.90 16.92 -16.45
CA PHE A 309 23.44 17.81 -17.50
C PHE A 309 23.91 19.22 -17.18
N SER A 310 24.42 19.94 -18.18
CA SER A 310 24.73 21.37 -18.05
C SER A 310 23.46 22.20 -17.87
N GLY A 311 23.60 23.50 -17.56
CA GLY A 311 22.49 24.45 -17.60
C GLY A 311 21.82 24.61 -18.98
N SER A 312 22.48 24.18 -20.06
CA SER A 312 21.90 24.07 -21.42
C SER A 312 21.21 22.72 -21.67
N PHE A 313 21.16 21.83 -20.67
CA PHE A 313 20.59 20.48 -20.70
C PHE A 313 21.37 19.48 -21.57
N ASP A 314 22.63 19.75 -21.87
CA ASP A 314 23.51 18.81 -22.55
C ASP A 314 24.06 17.81 -21.55
N CYS A 315 23.99 16.51 -21.87
CA CYS A 315 24.60 15.47 -21.02
C CYS A 315 26.13 15.60 -21.08
N THR A 316 26.75 16.16 -20.05
CA THR A 316 28.19 16.44 -20.01
C THR A 316 29.00 15.30 -19.40
N ALA A 317 28.38 14.46 -18.56
CA ALA A 317 29.05 13.32 -17.97
C ALA A 317 28.06 12.22 -17.56
N SER A 318 28.57 10.98 -17.47
CA SER A 318 27.83 9.85 -16.93
C SER A 318 28.75 8.94 -16.13
N TRP A 319 28.25 8.49 -14.99
CA TRP A 319 28.90 7.53 -14.11
C TRP A 319 27.96 6.37 -13.84
N ARG A 320 28.52 5.22 -13.51
CA ARG A 320 27.76 4.07 -13.02
C ARG A 320 28.31 3.72 -11.65
N ALA A 321 27.47 3.73 -10.63
CA ALA A 321 27.84 3.21 -9.32
C ALA A 321 28.27 1.75 -9.50
N ARG A 322 29.45 1.39 -8.96
CA ARG A 322 30.02 0.05 -9.09
C ARG A 322 29.10 -0.92 -8.35
N THR A 323 28.26 -1.63 -9.09
CA THR A 323 27.53 -2.79 -8.56
C THR A 323 28.57 -3.87 -8.29
N MET A 324 28.61 -4.42 -7.08
CA MET A 324 29.21 -5.75 -6.89
C MET A 324 28.45 -6.69 -7.84
N GLY A 325 29.13 -7.19 -8.87
CA GLY A 325 28.57 -8.11 -9.85
C GLY A 325 27.82 -7.43 -11.00
N SER A 326 28.54 -6.95 -12.01
CA SER A 326 28.00 -6.75 -13.35
C SER A 326 27.78 -8.12 -14.01
N ASN A 327 26.67 -8.76 -13.71
CA ASN A 327 25.94 -9.53 -14.70
C ASN A 327 24.59 -8.81 -14.85
N LEU A 328 24.11 -8.68 -16.08
CA LEU A 328 22.71 -8.31 -16.34
C LEU A 328 21.84 -9.02 -15.30
N ILE A 329 21.14 -8.27 -14.45
CA ILE A 329 20.20 -8.83 -13.48
C ILE A 329 19.40 -9.90 -14.22
N PRO A 330 19.59 -11.20 -13.91
CA PRO A 330 18.91 -12.30 -14.55
C PRO A 330 17.43 -12.00 -14.68
N LEU A 331 16.77 -12.47 -15.74
CA LEU A 331 15.33 -12.25 -15.96
C LEU A 331 14.50 -12.57 -14.70
N ILE A 332 14.91 -13.62 -13.97
CA ILE A 332 14.26 -14.04 -12.72
C ILE A 332 14.37 -12.99 -11.60
N ASP A 333 15.49 -12.28 -11.52
CA ASP A 333 15.71 -11.23 -10.52
C ASP A 333 14.90 -9.97 -10.89
N ARG A 334 14.69 -9.71 -12.19
CA ARG A 334 13.80 -8.62 -12.64
C ARG A 334 12.33 -8.91 -12.36
N ILE A 335 11.89 -10.15 -12.61
CA ILE A 335 10.53 -10.60 -12.29
C ILE A 335 10.30 -10.51 -10.78
N SER A 336 11.26 -11.00 -9.99
CA SER A 336 11.18 -10.96 -8.52
C SER A 336 11.15 -9.52 -7.99
N TYR A 337 11.95 -8.63 -8.57
CA TYR A 337 11.93 -7.21 -8.22
C TYR A 337 10.61 -6.52 -8.60
N ALA A 338 10.11 -6.75 -9.82
CA ALA A 338 8.83 -6.18 -10.25
C ALA A 338 7.68 -6.70 -9.37
N LEU A 339 7.69 -7.99 -9.05
CA LEU A 339 6.73 -8.59 -8.14
C LEU A 339 6.85 -8.01 -6.73
N SER A 340 8.06 -7.78 -6.21
CA SER A 340 8.22 -7.21 -4.86
C SER A 340 7.67 -5.80 -4.77
N LYS A 341 7.89 -4.98 -5.80
CA LYS A 341 7.30 -3.64 -5.91
C LYS A 341 5.79 -3.72 -6.01
N PHE A 342 5.25 -4.63 -6.81
CA PHE A 342 3.81 -4.73 -6.98
C PHE A 342 3.11 -5.24 -5.71
N VAL A 343 3.72 -6.21 -5.00
CA VAL A 343 3.24 -6.72 -3.70
C VAL A 343 3.30 -5.64 -2.62
N SER A 344 4.28 -4.74 -2.67
CA SER A 344 4.38 -3.63 -1.70
C SER A 344 3.26 -2.60 -1.76
N ILE A 345 2.40 -2.65 -2.77
CA ILE A 345 1.21 -1.81 -2.86
C ILE A 345 0.04 -2.56 -2.22
N PRO A 346 -0.49 -2.15 -1.06
CA PRO A 346 -1.57 -2.87 -0.38
C PRO A 346 -2.94 -2.55 -0.99
N SER A 347 -3.16 -3.00 -2.22
CA SER A 347 -4.39 -2.80 -3.02
C SER A 347 -5.58 -3.61 -2.51
N VAL A 348 -6.02 -3.36 -1.28
CA VAL A 348 -7.13 -4.07 -0.62
C VAL A 348 -8.47 -3.43 -0.98
N SER A 349 -9.17 -3.98 -1.98
CA SER A 349 -10.36 -3.34 -2.57
C SER A 349 -11.58 -3.25 -1.64
N CYS A 350 -11.69 -4.14 -0.64
CA CYS A 350 -12.83 -4.18 0.27
C CYS A 350 -12.84 -3.06 1.32
N TYR A 351 -11.72 -2.34 1.49
CA TYR A 351 -11.58 -1.26 2.46
C TYR A 351 -11.37 0.08 1.76
N LEU A 352 -12.23 1.06 2.06
CA LEU A 352 -12.14 2.40 1.49
C LEU A 352 -10.81 3.11 1.80
N THR A 353 -10.15 2.76 2.91
CA THR A 353 -8.83 3.29 3.28
C THR A 353 -7.73 2.92 2.29
N HIS A 354 -7.87 1.78 1.59
CA HIS A 354 -6.92 1.28 0.58
C HIS A 354 -7.33 1.63 -0.85
N ARG A 355 -8.34 2.49 -1.02
CA ARG A 355 -8.80 2.95 -2.34
C ARG A 355 -7.67 3.59 -3.14
N GLU A 356 -6.81 4.36 -2.47
CA GLU A 356 -5.67 4.96 -3.15
C GLU A 356 -4.60 3.93 -3.51
N ASP A 357 -4.36 2.95 -2.65
CA ASP A 357 -3.42 1.87 -2.94
C ASP A 357 -3.87 1.06 -4.16
N CYS A 358 -5.19 0.84 -4.31
CA CYS A 358 -5.78 0.25 -5.50
C CYS A 358 -5.54 1.13 -6.76
N ARG A 359 -5.63 2.45 -6.63
CA ARG A 359 -5.34 3.37 -7.74
C ARG A 359 -3.84 3.37 -8.09
N GLN A 360 -2.96 3.37 -7.09
CA GLN A 360 -1.51 3.25 -7.28
C GLN A 360 -1.14 1.92 -7.96
N ALA A 361 -1.77 0.81 -7.57
CA ALA A 361 -1.57 -0.49 -8.21
C ALA A 361 -1.93 -0.44 -9.71
N ALA A 362 -3.04 0.21 -10.06
CA ALA A 362 -3.44 0.38 -11.44
C ALA A 362 -2.48 1.29 -12.23
N ILE A 363 -2.05 2.41 -11.63
CA ILE A 363 -1.05 3.32 -12.22
C ILE A 363 0.28 2.62 -12.42
N TRP A 364 0.69 1.80 -11.46
CA TRP A 364 1.92 1.02 -11.56
C TRP A 364 1.88 0.01 -12.71
N LEU A 365 0.72 -0.60 -12.97
CA LEU A 365 0.51 -1.47 -14.13
C LEU A 365 0.35 -0.71 -15.46
N LYS A 366 -0.01 0.57 -15.41
CA LYS A 366 -0.35 1.39 -16.59
C LYS A 366 0.90 1.68 -17.41
N ASN A 367 0.94 1.09 -18.61
CA ASN A 367 1.81 1.56 -19.70
C ASN A 367 1.03 2.33 -20.80
N THR A 368 -0.31 2.26 -20.84
CA THR A 368 -1.11 2.90 -21.91
C THR A 368 -2.35 3.65 -21.40
N GLN A 369 -3.42 2.96 -20.99
CA GLN A 369 -4.70 3.60 -20.65
C GLN A 369 -5.30 3.06 -19.34
N LEU A 370 -5.83 3.97 -18.52
CA LEU A 370 -6.74 3.66 -17.42
C LEU A 370 -8.16 3.96 -17.89
N LEU A 371 -9.07 3.01 -17.69
CA LEU A 371 -10.48 3.16 -17.99
C LEU A 371 -11.26 3.34 -16.68
N PRO A 372 -12.18 4.31 -16.60
CA PRO A 372 -13.06 4.45 -15.45
C PRO A 372 -14.08 3.30 -15.43
N THR A 373 -14.31 2.72 -14.26
CA THR A 373 -15.36 1.72 -13.98
C THR A 373 -16.72 2.40 -13.74
N SER A 374 -17.33 2.94 -14.81
CA SER A 374 -18.68 3.53 -14.88
C SER A 374 -18.97 4.79 -14.01
N GLU A 375 -19.99 5.56 -14.40
CA GLU A 375 -20.38 6.89 -13.85
C GLU A 375 -21.03 6.87 -12.45
N SER A 376 -20.90 5.80 -11.67
CA SER A 376 -21.53 5.71 -10.34
C SER A 376 -20.56 5.16 -9.29
N GLY A 377 -19.69 6.04 -8.79
CA GLY A 377 -19.07 5.93 -7.47
C GLY A 377 -17.95 4.90 -7.27
N SER A 378 -17.75 3.95 -8.20
CA SER A 378 -16.58 3.06 -8.20
C SER A 378 -15.37 3.77 -8.78
N THR A 379 -14.39 4.10 -7.94
CA THR A 379 -13.18 4.85 -8.31
C THR A 379 -11.95 3.97 -8.50
N ILE A 380 -12.12 2.65 -8.52
CA ILE A 380 -11.01 1.72 -8.68
C ILE A 380 -10.87 1.42 -10.18
N PRO A 381 -9.82 1.92 -10.84
CA PRO A 381 -9.75 1.96 -12.31
C PRO A 381 -9.50 0.58 -12.94
N LEU A 382 -9.96 0.40 -14.17
CA LEU A 382 -9.62 -0.76 -15.00
C LEU A 382 -8.35 -0.46 -15.81
N VAL A 383 -7.38 -1.37 -15.79
CA VAL A 383 -6.15 -1.23 -16.59
C VAL A 383 -6.32 -1.95 -17.92
N LEU A 384 -6.17 -1.19 -19.01
CA LEU A 384 -6.11 -1.73 -20.37
C LEU A 384 -4.69 -1.53 -20.92
N GLY A 385 -4.07 -2.61 -21.37
CA GLY A 385 -2.76 -2.61 -22.01
C GLY A 385 -2.75 -3.48 -23.26
N THR A 386 -1.91 -3.17 -24.24
CA THR A 386 -1.76 -4.03 -25.43
C THR A 386 -0.30 -4.14 -25.83
N PHE A 387 0.19 -5.39 -25.92
CA PHE A 387 1.43 -5.72 -26.61
C PHE A 387 1.10 -6.08 -28.05
N THR A 388 1.47 -5.23 -28.99
CA THR A 388 1.23 -5.47 -30.42
C THR A 388 2.27 -6.42 -30.99
N GLY A 389 1.84 -7.53 -31.55
CA GLY A 389 2.73 -8.52 -32.17
C GLY A 389 3.52 -7.92 -33.35
N ASN A 390 4.76 -8.36 -33.52
CA ASN A 390 5.65 -7.88 -34.58
C ASN A 390 5.97 -8.94 -35.65
N GLN A 391 5.35 -10.11 -35.54
CA GLN A 391 5.32 -11.13 -36.60
C GLN A 391 3.89 -11.41 -37.06
N GLY A 392 3.74 -11.89 -38.30
CA GLY A 392 2.46 -12.35 -38.85
C GLY A 392 1.67 -11.30 -39.66
N PRO A 393 0.56 -11.73 -40.30
CA PRO A 393 -0.29 -10.91 -41.16
C PRO A 393 -0.88 -9.71 -40.43
N SER A 394 -1.36 -8.68 -41.16
CA SER A 394 -1.90 -7.46 -40.52
C SER A 394 -3.16 -7.71 -39.68
N ASN A 395 -3.86 -8.82 -39.92
CA ASN A 395 -5.00 -9.28 -39.14
C ASN A 395 -4.56 -10.40 -38.20
N ARG A 396 -4.01 -10.04 -37.04
CA ARG A 396 -3.47 -10.98 -36.04
C ARG A 396 -4.56 -11.43 -35.07
N PRO A 397 -4.53 -12.67 -34.58
CA PRO A 397 -5.37 -13.09 -33.45
C PRO A 397 -5.09 -12.22 -32.22
N ARG A 398 -6.13 -11.88 -31.47
CA ARG A 398 -6.02 -11.11 -30.22
C ARG A 398 -6.27 -12.03 -29.03
N LEU A 399 -5.26 -12.17 -28.18
CA LEU A 399 -5.35 -12.89 -26.91
C LEU A 399 -5.68 -11.90 -25.81
N LEU A 400 -6.84 -12.05 -25.17
CA LEU A 400 -7.19 -11.29 -23.97
C LEU A 400 -6.61 -12.00 -22.74
N PHE A 401 -5.68 -11.38 -22.03
CA PHE A 401 -5.30 -11.80 -20.70
C PHE A 401 -6.14 -11.03 -19.67
N TYR A 402 -6.90 -11.77 -18.88
CA TYR A 402 -7.64 -11.24 -17.74
C TYR A 402 -6.86 -11.44 -16.45
N GLY A 403 -6.87 -10.41 -15.60
CA GLY A 403 -6.38 -10.49 -14.23
C GLY A 403 -7.03 -9.48 -13.31
N HIS A 404 -6.63 -9.50 -12.04
CA HIS A 404 -6.98 -8.45 -11.08
C HIS A 404 -5.78 -8.09 -10.20
N TYR A 405 -5.70 -6.83 -9.80
CA TYR A 405 -4.59 -6.32 -8.98
C TYR A 405 -4.98 -6.10 -7.53
N ASP A 406 -6.28 -6.16 -7.21
CA ASP A 406 -6.75 -6.11 -5.84
C ASP A 406 -6.55 -7.44 -5.13
N VAL A 407 -6.48 -7.36 -3.80
CA VAL A 407 -6.15 -8.48 -2.92
C VAL A 407 -7.03 -8.45 -1.68
N ILE A 408 -7.31 -9.62 -1.08
CA ILE A 408 -7.97 -9.66 0.23
C ILE A 408 -7.09 -9.06 1.37
N PRO A 409 -7.69 -8.63 2.50
CA PRO A 409 -6.96 -8.17 3.67
C PRO A 409 -5.91 -9.18 4.18
N ALA A 410 -4.87 -8.65 4.83
CA ALA A 410 -3.83 -9.44 5.48
C ALA A 410 -3.45 -8.85 6.83
N PRO A 411 -4.04 -9.34 7.95
CA PRO A 411 -3.68 -8.92 9.29
C PRO A 411 -2.23 -9.33 9.61
N PRO A 412 -1.33 -8.42 10.04
CA PRO A 412 0.08 -8.76 10.28
C PRO A 412 0.31 -9.86 11.32
N GLU A 413 -0.56 -9.95 12.33
CA GLU A 413 -0.51 -10.93 13.44
C GLU A 413 -0.58 -12.39 12.96
N GLU A 414 -1.15 -12.62 11.76
CA GLU A 414 -1.34 -13.95 11.18
C GLU A 414 -0.18 -14.38 10.26
N TRP A 415 0.84 -13.53 10.10
CA TRP A 415 1.93 -13.74 9.15
C TRP A 415 3.30 -13.82 9.83
N ASN A 416 4.15 -14.70 9.29
CA ASN A 416 5.54 -14.83 9.74
C ASN A 416 6.44 -13.67 9.26
N SER A 417 5.98 -12.88 8.30
CA SER A 417 6.65 -11.72 7.73
C SER A 417 5.60 -10.69 7.31
N ASP A 418 5.97 -9.42 7.17
CA ASP A 418 5.04 -8.37 6.71
C ASP A 418 4.37 -8.82 5.39
N PRO A 419 3.03 -8.92 5.33
CA PRO A 419 2.33 -9.45 4.17
C PRO A 419 2.55 -8.63 2.89
N PHE A 420 2.90 -7.35 3.01
CA PHE A 420 3.18 -6.48 1.86
C PHE A 420 4.69 -6.29 1.64
N THR A 421 5.54 -7.07 2.29
CA THR A 421 6.96 -7.19 1.96
C THR A 421 7.23 -8.58 1.39
N LEU A 422 7.68 -8.65 0.13
CA LEU A 422 7.97 -9.94 -0.51
C LEU A 422 9.16 -10.62 0.21
N ASP A 423 8.92 -11.84 0.70
CA ASP A 423 9.87 -12.61 1.49
C ASP A 423 10.13 -13.97 0.83
N GLY A 424 11.38 -14.25 0.47
CA GLY A 424 11.78 -15.49 -0.18
C GLY A 424 12.27 -16.53 0.83
N ARG A 425 11.58 -17.66 0.97
CA ARG A 425 11.96 -18.72 1.92
C ARG A 425 11.73 -20.11 1.32
N ASN A 426 12.67 -21.03 1.55
CA ASN A 426 12.52 -22.45 1.19
C ASN A 426 12.15 -22.71 -0.28
N GLY A 427 12.57 -21.84 -1.21
CA GLY A 427 12.21 -21.94 -2.63
C GLY A 427 10.86 -21.32 -3.02
N TYR A 428 10.16 -20.69 -2.07
CA TYR A 428 8.87 -20.02 -2.28
C TYR A 428 8.98 -18.51 -2.05
N LEU A 429 8.08 -17.76 -2.69
CA LEU A 429 7.89 -16.33 -2.45
C LEU A 429 6.62 -16.12 -1.64
N TYR A 430 6.75 -15.48 -0.49
CA TYR A 430 5.66 -15.17 0.43
C TYR A 430 5.32 -13.68 0.34
N GLY A 431 4.04 -13.39 0.24
CA GLY A 431 3.49 -12.04 0.20
C GLY A 431 2.02 -12.07 -0.25
N ARG A 432 1.21 -11.15 0.27
CA ARG A 432 -0.19 -10.99 -0.15
C ARG A 432 -0.21 -10.57 -1.62
N GLY A 433 -1.00 -11.28 -2.42
CA GLY A 433 -1.12 -11.01 -3.85
C GLY A 433 -0.19 -11.83 -4.73
N VAL A 434 0.81 -12.53 -4.18
CA VAL A 434 1.82 -13.25 -4.99
C VAL A 434 1.18 -14.26 -5.93
N THR A 435 0.32 -15.15 -5.42
CA THR A 435 -0.38 -16.14 -6.25
C THR A 435 -1.71 -15.63 -6.79
N ASP A 436 -2.36 -14.72 -6.07
CA ASP A 436 -3.72 -14.26 -6.32
C ASP A 436 -3.77 -12.74 -6.13
N TYR A 437 -3.49 -11.93 -7.16
CA TYR A 437 -3.21 -12.35 -8.55
C TYR A 437 -2.06 -11.57 -9.23
N LYS A 438 -1.24 -10.90 -8.43
CA LYS A 438 -0.13 -10.05 -8.91
C LYS A 438 0.97 -10.84 -9.62
N GLY A 439 1.38 -12.00 -9.10
CA GLY A 439 2.40 -12.84 -9.73
C GLY A 439 2.04 -13.30 -11.15
N PRO A 440 0.85 -13.90 -11.37
CA PRO A 440 0.38 -14.23 -12.71
C PRO A 440 0.39 -13.06 -13.70
N ILE A 441 -0.02 -11.86 -13.27
CA ILE A 441 0.04 -10.65 -14.12
C ILE A 441 1.48 -10.36 -14.55
N ILE A 442 2.42 -10.34 -13.61
CA ILE A 442 3.83 -10.09 -13.90
C ILE A 442 4.40 -11.16 -14.82
N ALA A 443 4.10 -12.44 -14.57
CA ALA A 443 4.62 -13.54 -15.38
C ALA A 443 4.20 -13.41 -16.86
N ILE A 444 2.92 -13.13 -17.13
CA ILE A 444 2.43 -12.98 -18.51
C ILE A 444 2.95 -11.68 -19.15
N ALA A 445 3.04 -10.59 -18.38
CA ALA A 445 3.60 -9.33 -18.88
C ALA A 445 5.07 -9.46 -19.31
N PHE A 446 5.89 -10.13 -18.49
CA PHE A 446 7.30 -10.39 -18.83
C PHE A 446 7.43 -11.36 -20.01
N ALA A 447 6.58 -12.38 -20.11
CA ALA A 447 6.57 -13.29 -21.25
C ALA A 447 6.25 -12.55 -22.56
N ALA A 448 5.20 -11.70 -22.56
CA ALA A 448 4.84 -10.89 -23.72
C ALA A 448 5.94 -9.90 -24.10
N ALA A 449 6.54 -9.22 -23.11
CA ALA A 449 7.63 -8.27 -23.32
C ALA A 449 8.88 -8.93 -23.90
N GLU A 450 9.27 -10.10 -23.39
CA GLU A 450 10.44 -10.85 -23.87
C GLU A 450 10.23 -11.34 -25.32
N LEU A 451 9.05 -11.88 -25.64
CA LEU A 451 8.71 -12.30 -27.00
C LEU A 451 8.69 -11.10 -27.96
N LEU A 452 8.17 -9.96 -27.51
CA LEU A 452 8.17 -8.72 -28.30
C LEU A 452 9.60 -8.25 -28.59
N TYR A 453 10.45 -8.24 -27.56
CA TYR A 453 11.87 -7.86 -27.66
C TYR A 453 12.64 -8.77 -28.63
N ARG A 454 12.41 -10.09 -28.56
CA ARG A 454 12.99 -11.09 -29.48
C ARG A 454 12.40 -11.06 -30.88
N ARG A 455 11.41 -10.22 -31.12
CA ARG A 455 10.65 -10.17 -32.38
C ARG A 455 9.99 -11.49 -32.74
N SER A 456 9.45 -12.19 -31.75
CA SER A 456 8.80 -13.50 -31.88
C SER A 456 7.36 -13.49 -31.36
N LEU A 457 6.79 -12.31 -31.05
CA LEU A 457 5.41 -12.20 -30.62
C LEU A 457 4.47 -12.23 -31.84
N ALA A 458 3.76 -13.34 -32.01
CA ALA A 458 2.91 -13.60 -33.18
C ALA A 458 1.46 -13.14 -33.04
N VAL A 459 1.01 -12.84 -31.82
CA VAL A 459 -0.37 -12.43 -31.49
C VAL A 459 -0.36 -11.09 -30.77
N ASP A 460 -1.48 -10.36 -30.83
CA ASP A 460 -1.66 -9.20 -29.97
C ASP A 460 -2.11 -9.68 -28.59
N VAL A 461 -1.41 -9.28 -27.53
CA VAL A 461 -1.77 -9.62 -26.14
C VAL A 461 -2.40 -8.40 -25.49
N VAL A 462 -3.70 -8.47 -25.27
CA VAL A 462 -4.50 -7.43 -24.62
C VAL A 462 -4.63 -7.76 -23.14
N PHE A 463 -4.11 -6.91 -22.27
CA PHE A 463 -4.25 -7.01 -20.83
C PHE A 463 -5.50 -6.25 -20.40
N LEU A 464 -6.41 -6.94 -19.72
CA LEU A 464 -7.56 -6.36 -19.05
C LEU A 464 -7.47 -6.73 -17.56
N VAL A 465 -7.06 -5.78 -16.74
CA VAL A 465 -6.78 -6.02 -15.32
C VAL A 465 -7.66 -5.13 -14.45
N GLU A 466 -8.53 -5.73 -13.66
CA GLU A 466 -9.45 -5.00 -12.76
C GLU A 466 -8.92 -4.90 -11.32
N GLY A 467 -9.59 -4.12 -10.48
CA GLY A 467 -9.23 -3.94 -9.07
C GLY A 467 -10.38 -4.22 -8.10
N GLN A 468 -11.37 -5.02 -8.50
CA GLN A 468 -12.55 -5.30 -7.67
C GLN A 468 -12.94 -6.79 -7.66
N GLU A 469 -12.07 -7.71 -8.09
CA GLU A 469 -12.40 -9.14 -8.20
C GLU A 469 -12.75 -9.73 -6.83
N GLU A 470 -11.98 -9.34 -5.82
CA GLU A 470 -12.14 -9.78 -4.42
C GLU A 470 -13.41 -9.21 -3.76
N CYS A 471 -14.04 -8.24 -4.41
CA CYS A 471 -15.30 -7.62 -4.02
C CYS A 471 -16.45 -7.94 -4.99
N GLY A 472 -16.29 -8.97 -5.84
CA GLY A 472 -17.33 -9.47 -6.73
C GLY A 472 -17.39 -8.84 -8.12
N SER A 473 -16.32 -8.19 -8.60
CA SER A 473 -16.20 -7.60 -9.95
C SER A 473 -17.38 -6.71 -10.34
N ILE A 474 -17.80 -5.82 -9.42
CA ILE A 474 -18.96 -4.96 -9.61
C ILE A 474 -18.78 -4.11 -10.88
N ASN A 475 -19.76 -4.15 -11.78
CA ASN A 475 -19.77 -3.44 -13.07
C ASN A 475 -18.70 -3.88 -14.10
N PHE A 476 -18.04 -5.03 -13.91
CA PHE A 476 -17.15 -5.58 -14.92
C PHE A 476 -17.93 -6.15 -16.11
N SER A 477 -17.54 -5.76 -17.33
CA SER A 477 -18.03 -6.37 -18.56
C SER A 477 -16.85 -6.71 -19.47
N SER A 478 -16.71 -7.99 -19.82
CA SER A 478 -15.74 -8.43 -20.81
C SER A 478 -16.25 -8.05 -22.20
N GLY A 479 -15.47 -7.25 -22.93
CA GLY A 479 -15.72 -7.01 -24.35
C GLY A 479 -15.59 -8.28 -25.20
N ASN A 480 -15.87 -8.17 -26.49
CA ASN A 480 -15.81 -9.30 -27.42
C ASN A 480 -14.35 -9.61 -27.82
N THR A 481 -13.88 -10.84 -27.57
CA THR A 481 -12.51 -11.28 -27.91
C THR A 481 -12.49 -12.71 -28.45
N ASP A 482 -11.51 -13.04 -29.28
CA ASP A 482 -11.41 -14.34 -29.95
C ASP A 482 -10.98 -15.47 -28.99
N LEU A 483 -10.15 -15.13 -27.99
CA LEU A 483 -9.64 -16.05 -26.97
C LEU A 483 -9.30 -15.28 -25.70
N ALA A 484 -9.75 -15.79 -24.54
CA ALA A 484 -9.42 -15.23 -23.23
C ALA A 484 -8.59 -16.22 -22.39
N LEU A 485 -7.51 -15.74 -21.80
CA LEU A 485 -6.64 -16.44 -20.86
C LEU A 485 -6.85 -15.86 -19.46
N LYS A 486 -7.33 -16.69 -18.54
CA LYS A 486 -7.34 -16.44 -17.09
C LYS A 486 -6.43 -17.47 -16.43
N SER A 487 -5.38 -17.01 -15.77
CA SER A 487 -4.39 -17.84 -15.06
C SER A 487 -4.68 -17.93 -13.55
N ASN A 488 -5.95 -17.86 -13.14
CA ASN A 488 -6.36 -17.87 -11.71
C ASN A 488 -6.80 -19.25 -11.24
N SER A 489 -5.96 -20.26 -11.47
CA SER A 489 -6.20 -21.61 -10.97
C SER A 489 -4.90 -22.23 -10.48
N THR A 490 -4.99 -23.05 -9.45
CA THR A 490 -3.84 -23.77 -8.89
C THR A 490 -3.68 -25.14 -9.53
N TRP A 491 -2.46 -25.66 -9.47
CA TRP A 491 -2.21 -27.04 -9.88
C TRP A 491 -2.82 -28.02 -8.88
N ILE A 492 -3.13 -29.21 -9.36
CA ILE A 492 -3.74 -30.27 -8.56
C ILE A 492 -2.73 -30.96 -7.63
N SER A 493 -1.44 -30.83 -7.94
CA SER A 493 -0.30 -31.32 -7.19
C SER A 493 0.88 -30.35 -7.36
N GLU A 494 1.92 -30.51 -6.53
CA GLU A 494 3.13 -29.67 -6.57
C GLU A 494 3.93 -29.82 -7.88
N ASP A 495 3.94 -31.02 -8.48
CA ASP A 495 4.85 -31.35 -9.58
C ASP A 495 4.17 -31.44 -10.96
N THR A 496 2.83 -31.50 -11.02
CA THR A 496 2.11 -31.75 -12.27
C THR A 496 1.33 -30.52 -12.74
N PRO A 497 1.75 -29.88 -13.85
CA PRO A 497 1.04 -28.73 -14.40
C PRO A 497 -0.37 -29.11 -14.86
N CYS A 498 -1.31 -28.17 -14.69
CA CYS A 498 -2.72 -28.38 -14.99
C CYS A 498 -3.27 -27.29 -15.91
N ILE A 499 -4.23 -27.68 -16.76
CA ILE A 499 -5.08 -26.74 -17.50
C ILE A 499 -6.52 -26.93 -16.99
N THR A 500 -7.06 -25.88 -16.40
CA THR A 500 -8.44 -25.87 -15.91
C THR A 500 -9.38 -25.54 -17.06
N TYR A 501 -10.31 -26.43 -17.36
CA TYR A 501 -11.28 -26.26 -18.46
C TYR A 501 -12.71 -25.93 -17.98
N GLY A 502 -12.95 -25.91 -16.67
CA GLY A 502 -14.26 -25.62 -16.10
C GLY A 502 -14.19 -25.22 -14.63
N LEU A 503 -15.13 -24.36 -14.23
CA LEU A 503 -15.33 -23.91 -12.85
C LEU A 503 -16.80 -24.10 -12.49
N ARG A 504 -17.08 -24.33 -11.20
CA ARG A 504 -18.46 -24.33 -10.68
C ARG A 504 -18.98 -22.90 -10.55
N GLY A 505 -20.28 -22.73 -10.72
CA GLY A 505 -20.95 -21.51 -10.29
C GLY A 505 -21.08 -21.45 -8.77
N VAL A 506 -21.41 -20.28 -8.25
CA VAL A 506 -21.72 -20.08 -6.83
C VAL A 506 -22.91 -19.16 -6.68
N ILE A 507 -23.84 -19.54 -5.81
CA ILE A 507 -24.94 -18.70 -5.35
C ILE A 507 -24.67 -18.41 -3.88
N HIS A 508 -24.59 -17.12 -3.54
CA HIS A 508 -24.52 -16.67 -2.16
C HIS A 508 -25.93 -16.29 -1.69
N CYS A 509 -26.34 -16.81 -0.53
CA CYS A 509 -27.64 -16.52 0.07
C CYS A 509 -27.48 -16.16 1.54
N SER A 510 -28.29 -15.20 2.00
CA SER A 510 -28.45 -14.85 3.40
C SER A 510 -29.86 -15.27 3.85
N ILE A 511 -29.93 -16.03 4.94
CA ILE A 511 -31.19 -16.44 5.56
C ILE A 511 -31.32 -15.67 6.87
N GLU A 512 -32.39 -14.92 7.01
CA GLU A 512 -32.70 -14.17 8.23
C GLU A 512 -33.99 -14.69 8.86
N ILE A 513 -33.97 -14.96 10.16
CA ILE A 513 -35.15 -15.28 10.96
C ILE A 513 -35.24 -14.25 12.08
N CYS A 514 -36.36 -13.53 12.12
CA CYS A 514 -36.62 -12.48 13.10
C CYS A 514 -37.87 -12.75 13.94
N ASN A 515 -37.82 -12.32 15.19
CA ASN A 515 -38.96 -12.18 16.09
C ASN A 515 -39.33 -10.68 16.17
N LYS A 516 -40.61 -10.39 16.39
CA LYS A 516 -41.11 -9.02 16.64
C LYS A 516 -40.70 -8.48 18.02
N LEU A 517 -40.30 -9.38 18.93
CA LEU A 517 -39.81 -9.04 20.25
C LEU A 517 -38.32 -8.71 20.22
N PRO A 518 -37.84 -7.78 21.07
CA PRO A 518 -36.42 -7.51 21.21
C PRO A 518 -35.68 -8.69 21.86
N ASP A 519 -34.36 -8.64 21.80
CA ASP A 519 -33.48 -9.57 22.51
C ASP A 519 -33.92 -9.72 23.97
N SER A 520 -34.08 -10.96 24.39
CA SER A 520 -34.75 -11.30 25.65
C SER A 520 -33.88 -12.17 26.55
N HIS A 521 -34.04 -12.05 27.86
CA HIS A 521 -33.28 -12.88 28.79
C HIS A 521 -33.78 -14.33 28.77
N SER A 522 -32.92 -15.29 28.44
CA SER A 522 -33.29 -16.70 28.26
C SER A 522 -33.79 -17.35 29.55
N GLY A 523 -33.28 -16.94 30.71
CA GLY A 523 -33.78 -17.41 32.01
C GLY A 523 -35.19 -16.91 32.38
N VAL A 524 -35.68 -15.83 31.74
CA VAL A 524 -37.01 -15.26 32.02
C VAL A 524 -38.03 -15.74 30.99
N ASN A 525 -37.64 -15.70 29.72
CA ASN A 525 -38.54 -15.95 28.59
C ASN A 525 -38.30 -17.30 27.89
N GLY A 526 -37.28 -18.07 28.31
CA GLY A 526 -36.93 -19.35 27.71
C GLY A 526 -38.06 -20.36 27.78
N GLY A 527 -38.42 -20.93 26.63
CA GLY A 527 -39.57 -21.83 26.49
C GLY A 527 -40.95 -21.15 26.48
N GLY A 528 -41.02 -19.83 26.70
CA GLY A 528 -42.26 -19.05 26.65
C GLY A 528 -42.44 -18.23 25.36
N VAL A 529 -41.37 -18.04 24.59
CA VAL A 529 -41.38 -17.30 23.31
C VAL A 529 -40.81 -18.17 22.19
N ALA A 530 -41.19 -17.89 20.94
CA ALA A 530 -40.53 -18.45 19.77
C ALA A 530 -39.08 -17.92 19.72
N GLU A 531 -38.12 -18.81 19.51
CA GLU A 531 -36.69 -18.50 19.58
C GLU A 531 -36.07 -18.61 18.18
N PRO A 532 -35.77 -17.48 17.51
CA PRO A 532 -35.21 -17.45 16.17
C PRO A 532 -33.99 -18.35 15.96
N MET A 533 -33.13 -18.48 16.98
CA MET A 533 -31.96 -19.35 16.92
C MET A 533 -32.33 -20.83 16.78
N LYS A 534 -33.38 -21.30 17.49
CA LYS A 534 -33.85 -22.69 17.36
C LYS A 534 -34.41 -22.94 15.97
N ASP A 535 -35.19 -21.99 15.45
CA ASP A 535 -35.75 -22.08 14.11
C ASP A 535 -34.66 -22.08 13.03
N MET A 536 -33.61 -21.25 13.19
CA MET A 536 -32.44 -21.23 12.30
C MET A 536 -31.71 -22.57 12.30
N ILE A 537 -31.40 -23.13 13.48
CA ILE A 537 -30.72 -24.42 13.57
C ILE A 537 -31.58 -25.54 12.96
N ASN A 538 -32.88 -25.54 13.22
CA ASN A 538 -33.81 -26.51 12.62
C ASN A 538 -33.84 -26.38 11.09
N LEU A 539 -33.98 -25.17 10.56
CA LEU A 539 -33.98 -24.92 9.12
C LEU A 539 -32.67 -25.37 8.47
N LEU A 540 -31.53 -24.95 9.01
CA LEU A 540 -30.21 -25.34 8.49
C LEU A 540 -30.01 -26.87 8.55
N SER A 541 -30.53 -27.52 9.60
CA SER A 541 -30.47 -28.99 9.73
C SER A 541 -31.31 -29.73 8.69
N MET A 542 -32.32 -29.09 8.10
CA MET A 542 -33.16 -29.67 7.05
C MET A 542 -32.55 -29.52 5.65
N LEU A 543 -31.55 -28.65 5.47
CA LEU A 543 -30.94 -28.43 4.14
C LEU A 543 -30.13 -29.62 3.65
N MET A 544 -29.63 -30.47 4.56
CA MET A 544 -28.83 -31.65 4.23
C MET A 544 -29.28 -32.88 5.02
N ASP A 545 -29.24 -34.06 4.40
CA ASP A 545 -29.50 -35.32 5.10
C ASP A 545 -28.25 -35.91 5.77
N LYS A 546 -28.42 -37.08 6.39
CA LYS A 546 -27.32 -37.82 7.07
C LYS A 546 -26.23 -38.29 6.09
N GLN A 547 -26.53 -38.33 4.80
CA GLN A 547 -25.61 -38.69 3.72
C GLN A 547 -24.99 -37.45 3.07
N GLN A 548 -25.18 -36.26 3.66
CA GLN A 548 -24.70 -34.97 3.14
C GLN A 548 -25.31 -34.60 1.78
N ARG A 549 -26.50 -35.13 1.45
CA ARG A 549 -27.24 -34.76 0.25
C ARG A 549 -28.17 -33.59 0.54
N ILE A 550 -28.11 -32.57 -0.31
CA ILE A 550 -28.97 -31.39 -0.24
C ILE A 550 -30.45 -31.78 -0.44
N GLN A 551 -31.35 -31.30 0.42
CA GLN A 551 -32.77 -31.70 0.42
C GLN A 551 -33.71 -30.68 -0.23
N ILE A 552 -33.17 -29.67 -0.91
CA ILE A 552 -33.98 -28.68 -1.62
C ILE A 552 -34.75 -29.40 -2.75
N PRO A 553 -36.09 -29.25 -2.84
CA PRO A 553 -36.88 -29.90 -3.89
C PRO A 553 -36.42 -29.52 -5.29
N GLY A 554 -36.30 -30.49 -6.19
CA GLY A 554 -35.87 -30.30 -7.57
C GLY A 554 -34.38 -29.97 -7.75
N PHE A 555 -33.59 -29.92 -6.67
CA PHE A 555 -32.20 -29.46 -6.72
C PHE A 555 -31.28 -30.27 -7.65
N TYR A 556 -31.55 -31.57 -7.80
CA TYR A 556 -30.75 -32.47 -8.65
C TYR A 556 -31.37 -32.74 -10.03
N ASP A 557 -32.52 -32.15 -10.36
CA ASP A 557 -33.29 -32.52 -11.57
C ASP A 557 -32.53 -32.24 -12.87
N HIS A 558 -31.69 -31.19 -12.86
CA HIS A 558 -30.87 -30.78 -14.01
C HIS A 558 -29.39 -31.16 -13.87
N VAL A 559 -29.03 -31.89 -12.81
CA VAL A 559 -27.65 -32.33 -12.58
C VAL A 559 -27.34 -33.50 -13.51
N TRP A 560 -26.40 -33.30 -14.42
CA TRP A 560 -26.03 -34.34 -15.40
C TRP A 560 -25.50 -35.61 -14.72
N PRO A 561 -25.88 -36.80 -15.24
CA PRO A 561 -25.31 -38.05 -14.77
C PRO A 561 -23.86 -38.18 -15.23
N GLN A 562 -23.02 -38.77 -14.38
CA GLN A 562 -21.61 -38.98 -14.70
C GLN A 562 -21.45 -40.04 -15.80
N ILE A 563 -20.82 -39.64 -16.92
CA ILE A 563 -20.53 -40.53 -18.05
C ILE A 563 -19.22 -41.31 -17.84
N GLU A 564 -19.06 -42.41 -18.56
CA GLU A 564 -17.91 -43.31 -18.36
C GLU A 564 -16.57 -42.68 -18.72
N ALA A 565 -16.54 -41.86 -19.77
CA ALA A 565 -15.35 -41.09 -20.13
C ALA A 565 -14.89 -40.14 -19.01
N GLU A 566 -15.83 -39.53 -18.28
CA GLU A 566 -15.52 -38.64 -17.16
C GLU A 566 -14.96 -39.44 -15.97
N LYS A 567 -15.51 -40.63 -15.70
CA LYS A 567 -15.00 -41.52 -14.65
C LYS A 567 -13.56 -41.95 -14.92
N GLU A 568 -13.24 -42.27 -16.17
CA GLU A 568 -11.87 -42.64 -16.57
C GLU A 568 -10.88 -41.50 -16.29
N LEU A 569 -11.24 -40.26 -16.59
CA LEU A 569 -10.42 -39.08 -16.27
C LEU A 569 -10.18 -38.95 -14.76
N TYR A 570 -11.23 -39.10 -13.93
CA TYR A 570 -11.05 -39.06 -12.48
C TYR A 570 -10.21 -40.21 -11.94
N SER A 571 -10.31 -41.40 -12.52
CA SER A 571 -9.46 -42.54 -12.14
C SER A 571 -7.99 -42.29 -12.45
N GLN A 572 -7.67 -41.66 -13.59
CA GLN A 572 -6.30 -41.25 -13.90
C GLN A 572 -5.79 -40.18 -12.93
N LEU A 573 -6.60 -39.17 -12.62
CA LEU A 573 -6.26 -38.12 -11.67
C LEU A 573 -6.10 -38.64 -10.24
N ALA A 574 -6.84 -39.69 -9.86
CA ALA A 574 -6.70 -40.34 -8.57
C ALA A 574 -5.30 -40.96 -8.40
N THR A 575 -4.71 -41.51 -9.47
CA THR A 575 -3.34 -42.03 -9.46
C THR A 575 -2.31 -40.92 -9.27
N ILE A 576 -2.53 -39.74 -9.86
CA ILE A 576 -1.61 -38.59 -9.75
C ILE A 576 -1.69 -37.96 -8.36
N THR A 577 -2.91 -37.74 -7.88
CA THR A 577 -3.16 -36.95 -6.66
C THR A 577 -3.15 -37.78 -5.38
N GLN A 578 -3.14 -39.11 -5.50
CA GLN A 578 -3.28 -40.05 -4.39
C GLN A 578 -4.57 -39.81 -3.57
N LYS A 579 -5.60 -39.26 -4.21
CA LYS A 579 -6.92 -39.02 -3.64
C LYS A 579 -7.99 -39.84 -4.38
N PRO A 580 -9.07 -40.27 -3.71
CA PRO A 580 -10.12 -41.04 -4.38
C PRO A 580 -10.77 -40.28 -5.54
N ALA A 581 -11.11 -40.99 -6.62
CA ALA A 581 -11.84 -40.40 -7.76
C ALA A 581 -13.16 -39.73 -7.34
N SER A 582 -13.86 -40.33 -6.36
CA SER A 582 -15.10 -39.78 -5.78
C SER A 582 -14.90 -38.42 -5.11
N TYR A 583 -13.74 -38.17 -4.51
CA TYR A 583 -13.41 -36.88 -3.91
C TYR A 583 -13.29 -35.78 -4.97
N MET A 584 -12.66 -36.09 -6.11
CA MET A 584 -12.54 -35.13 -7.22
C MET A 584 -13.89 -34.86 -7.90
N ALA A 585 -14.66 -35.91 -8.13
CA ALA A 585 -16.02 -35.77 -8.65
C ALA A 585 -16.86 -34.85 -7.75
N SER A 586 -16.82 -35.07 -6.43
CA SER A 586 -17.51 -34.22 -5.44
C SER A 586 -17.07 -32.75 -5.49
N ARG A 587 -15.79 -32.47 -5.75
CA ARG A 587 -15.26 -31.10 -5.80
C ARG A 587 -15.61 -30.35 -7.07
N TRP A 588 -15.73 -31.01 -8.21
CA TRP A 588 -15.80 -30.33 -9.50
C TRP A 588 -17.14 -30.47 -10.21
N ARG A 589 -17.79 -31.63 -10.08
CA ARG A 589 -18.99 -31.95 -10.86
C ARG A 589 -20.25 -32.12 -10.02
N GLU A 590 -20.11 -32.40 -8.72
CA GLU A 590 -21.25 -32.44 -7.81
C GLU A 590 -21.55 -31.05 -7.23
N PRO A 591 -22.83 -30.68 -7.08
CA PRO A 591 -23.20 -29.49 -6.34
C PRO A 591 -22.91 -29.67 -4.85
N ALA A 592 -22.68 -28.56 -4.15
CA ALA A 592 -22.37 -28.57 -2.72
C ALA A 592 -23.01 -27.39 -2.01
N LEU A 593 -23.36 -27.57 -0.74
CA LEU A 593 -23.87 -26.52 0.13
C LEU A 593 -22.90 -26.31 1.28
N THR A 594 -22.64 -25.06 1.63
CA THR A 594 -21.78 -24.71 2.76
C THR A 594 -22.46 -23.66 3.61
N ILE A 595 -22.49 -23.89 4.92
CA ILE A 595 -22.92 -22.92 5.92
C ILE A 595 -21.65 -22.23 6.44
N HIS A 596 -21.54 -20.92 6.25
CA HIS A 596 -20.33 -20.17 6.59
C HIS A 596 -20.35 -19.69 8.04
N ASN A 597 -21.47 -19.11 8.46
CA ASN A 597 -21.64 -18.57 9.81
C ASN A 597 -23.12 -18.52 10.21
N VAL A 598 -23.33 -18.31 11.51
CA VAL A 598 -24.63 -17.97 12.10
C VAL A 598 -24.38 -16.82 13.08
N GLU A 599 -24.93 -15.66 12.78
CA GLU A 599 -24.81 -14.42 13.53
C GLU A 599 -26.13 -14.09 14.22
N VAL A 600 -26.08 -13.48 15.40
CA VAL A 600 -27.25 -13.19 16.24
C VAL A 600 -27.29 -11.71 16.62
N SER A 601 -28.49 -11.19 16.86
CA SER A 601 -28.66 -9.85 17.43
C SER A 601 -28.28 -9.80 18.92
N GLY A 602 -27.83 -8.63 19.35
CA GLY A 602 -27.50 -8.36 20.74
C GLY A 602 -26.07 -8.74 21.14
N PRO A 603 -25.72 -8.62 22.43
CA PRO A 603 -24.42 -9.05 22.91
C PRO A 603 -24.30 -10.57 22.77
N ASN A 604 -23.17 -11.05 22.23
CA ASN A 604 -22.82 -12.48 22.05
C ASN A 604 -22.66 -13.22 23.41
N ASN A 605 -23.71 -13.21 24.23
CA ASN A 605 -23.75 -13.72 25.60
C ASN A 605 -24.70 -14.92 25.70
N SER A 606 -24.36 -15.89 26.54
CA SER A 606 -25.03 -17.20 26.61
C SER A 606 -26.44 -17.16 27.24
N THR A 607 -26.86 -16.03 27.81
CA THR A 607 -28.17 -15.88 28.49
C THR A 607 -29.19 -15.05 27.71
N VAL A 608 -28.98 -14.85 26.40
CA VAL A 608 -29.87 -14.06 25.54
C VAL A 608 -30.58 -14.94 24.52
N ILE A 609 -31.89 -14.75 24.36
CA ILE A 609 -32.68 -15.19 23.21
C ILE A 609 -32.59 -14.05 22.19
N PRO A 610 -31.93 -14.27 21.04
CA PRO A 610 -31.80 -13.22 20.04
C PRO A 610 -33.13 -12.97 19.34
N GLY A 611 -33.44 -11.68 19.14
CA GLY A 611 -34.58 -11.23 18.35
C GLY A 611 -34.39 -11.48 16.86
N THR A 612 -33.15 -11.51 16.35
CA THR A 612 -32.83 -11.79 14.95
C THR A 612 -31.62 -12.72 14.84
N VAL A 613 -31.67 -13.68 13.92
CA VAL A 613 -30.54 -14.54 13.56
C VAL A 613 -30.37 -14.52 12.04
N ASN A 614 -29.12 -14.31 11.59
CA ASN A 614 -28.74 -14.33 10.19
C ASN A 614 -27.72 -15.45 9.94
N SER A 615 -27.86 -16.19 8.84
CA SER A 615 -26.86 -17.16 8.38
C SER A 615 -26.46 -16.89 6.94
N GLN A 616 -25.15 -16.87 6.68
CA GLN A 616 -24.61 -16.85 5.32
C GLN A 616 -24.37 -18.28 4.84
N ILE A 617 -24.97 -18.63 3.70
CA ILE A 617 -24.78 -19.91 3.04
C ILE A 617 -24.33 -19.71 1.59
N SER A 618 -23.64 -20.70 1.03
CA SER A 618 -23.38 -20.76 -0.41
C SER A 618 -23.76 -22.10 -1.00
N LEU A 619 -24.25 -22.06 -2.23
CA LEU A 619 -24.49 -23.23 -3.06
C LEU A 619 -23.52 -23.21 -4.24
N ARG A 620 -22.71 -24.25 -4.37
CA ARG A 620 -21.91 -24.51 -5.57
C ARG A 620 -22.79 -25.24 -6.56
N ILE A 621 -22.99 -24.62 -7.72
CA ILE A 621 -23.81 -25.14 -8.80
C ILE A 621 -22.94 -25.66 -9.94
N VAL A 622 -23.47 -26.62 -10.69
CA VAL A 622 -22.80 -27.31 -11.79
C VAL A 622 -23.60 -27.08 -13.09
N PRO A 623 -23.11 -27.48 -14.27
CA PRO A 623 -23.77 -27.18 -15.55
C PRO A 623 -25.28 -27.50 -15.55
N ASP A 624 -26.05 -26.64 -16.20
CA ASP A 624 -27.51 -26.67 -16.34
C ASP A 624 -28.36 -26.53 -15.07
N GLN A 625 -27.75 -26.22 -13.91
CA GLN A 625 -28.50 -25.75 -12.74
C GLN A 625 -28.72 -24.23 -12.84
N ASN A 626 -30.00 -23.81 -12.81
CA ASN A 626 -30.43 -22.41 -12.85
C ASN A 626 -30.96 -21.96 -11.48
#